data_AF-A0A7S1AE20-F1
#
_entry.id   AF-A0A7S1AE20-F1
#
_cell.length_a   1.000
_cell.length_b   1.000
_cell.length_c   1.000
_cell.angle_alpha   90.00
_cell.angle_beta   90.00
_cell.angle_gamma   90.00
#
_symmetry.space_group_name_H-M   'P 1'
#
loop_
_entity.id
_entity.type
_entity.pdbx_description
1 polymer ?
#
loop_
_entity_poly.entity_id
_entity_poly.type
_entity_poly.pdbx_seq_one_letter_code
_entity_poly.pdbx_strand_id
1 'polypeptide(L)'
;WLKVLLVNWAQDTHIRCLEEMVLRLAIQRWSSKATAPTAIQSIGRSAKGAVKSVQNFSPSVFFEEKYFWKKASLGPFFIFLFLAPSLVRSCKDAYWTRQLKKLNTEEIVSDRYEWLRLSMIQDEVENVLLSQVPAGGFEPLQLGPSEP
;
A
#
# COMPACT_ATOMS: atom_id res chain seq x y z
N TRP A 1 23.45 -18.64 2.33
CA TRP A 1 23.03 -17.22 2.37
C TRP A 1 21.75 -16.96 1.56
N LEU A 2 21.72 -17.23 0.24
CA LEU A 2 20.51 -17.07 -0.59
C LEU A 2 19.28 -17.89 -0.14
N LYS A 3 19.48 -19.13 0.33
CA LYS A 3 18.39 -19.95 0.91
C LYS A 3 17.79 -19.36 2.19
N VAL A 4 18.60 -18.65 3.00
CA VAL A 4 18.14 -18.01 4.26
C VAL A 4 17.33 -16.75 3.94
N LEU A 5 17.74 -15.99 2.91
CA LEU A 5 17.01 -14.83 2.40
C LEU A 5 15.66 -15.23 1.75
N LEU A 6 15.63 -16.32 0.99
CA LEU A 6 14.38 -16.83 0.39
C LEU A 6 13.39 -17.34 1.45
N VAL A 7 13.88 -18.05 2.47
CA VAL A 7 13.04 -18.51 3.60
C VAL A 7 12.53 -17.32 4.41
N ASN A 8 13.38 -16.32 4.72
CA ASN A 8 12.93 -15.13 5.43
C ASN A 8 11.94 -14.29 4.61
N TRP A 9 12.11 -14.17 3.29
CA TRP A 9 11.19 -13.42 2.43
C TRP A 9 9.84 -14.13 2.26
N ALA A 10 9.84 -15.47 2.15
CA ALA A 10 8.62 -16.29 2.16
C ALA A 10 7.91 -16.22 3.52
N GLN A 11 8.67 -16.14 4.62
CA GLN A 11 8.12 -16.01 5.96
C GLN A 11 7.52 -14.60 6.20
N ASP A 12 8.16 -13.54 5.68
CA ASP A 12 7.69 -12.15 5.80
C ASP A 12 6.44 -11.82 4.98
N THR A 13 6.27 -12.50 3.84
CA THR A 13 5.08 -12.37 2.99
C THR A 13 3.88 -13.09 3.59
N HIS A 14 4.12 -14.24 4.23
CA HIS A 14 3.09 -14.97 5.00
C HIS A 14 2.65 -14.19 6.25
N ILE A 15 3.58 -13.56 6.98
CA ILE A 15 3.28 -12.76 8.18
C ILE A 15 2.41 -11.55 7.82
N ARG A 16 2.73 -10.83 6.73
CA ARG A 16 1.92 -9.68 6.29
C ARG A 16 0.54 -10.06 5.77
N CYS A 17 0.41 -11.21 5.12
CA CYS A 17 -0.89 -11.74 4.68
C CYS A 17 -1.73 -12.20 5.89
N LEU A 18 -1.10 -12.85 6.86
CA LEU A 18 -1.71 -13.22 8.13
C LEU A 18 -2.12 -11.98 8.94
N GLU A 19 -1.35 -10.90 8.98
CA GLU A 19 -1.72 -9.66 9.67
C GLU A 19 -2.90 -8.95 8.99
N GLU A 20 -2.95 -8.89 7.66
CA GLU A 20 -4.11 -8.35 6.93
C GLU A 20 -5.37 -9.21 7.14
N MET A 21 -5.23 -10.54 7.12
CA MET A 21 -6.33 -11.45 7.42
C MET A 21 -6.74 -11.38 8.89
N VAL A 22 -5.80 -11.25 9.83
CA VAL A 22 -6.05 -11.11 11.27
C VAL A 22 -6.65 -9.75 11.58
N LEU A 23 -6.26 -8.67 10.91
CA LEU A 23 -6.90 -7.37 11.04
C LEU A 23 -8.32 -7.39 10.47
N ARG A 24 -8.53 -8.03 9.31
CA ARG A 24 -9.88 -8.22 8.75
C ARG A 24 -10.75 -9.11 9.64
N LEU A 25 -10.20 -10.19 10.18
CA LEU A 25 -10.86 -11.09 11.12
C LEU A 25 -11.03 -10.44 12.49
N ALA A 26 -10.15 -9.55 12.94
CA ALA A 26 -10.26 -8.80 14.17
C ALA A 26 -11.34 -7.72 14.04
N ILE A 27 -11.42 -7.02 12.90
CA ILE A 27 -12.52 -6.11 12.56
C ILE A 27 -13.84 -6.90 12.49
N GLN A 28 -13.85 -8.08 11.84
CA GLN A 28 -15.02 -8.96 11.80
C GLN A 28 -15.38 -9.51 13.19
N ARG A 29 -14.40 -9.82 14.06
CA ARG A 29 -14.62 -10.35 15.42
C ARG A 29 -15.05 -9.26 16.40
N TRP A 30 -14.62 -8.02 16.18
CA TRP A 30 -15.18 -6.83 16.84
C TRP A 30 -16.59 -6.52 16.36
N SER A 31 -16.94 -6.82 15.10
CA SER A 31 -18.30 -6.64 14.59
C SER A 31 -19.24 -7.83 14.84
N SER A 32 -18.73 -9.03 15.13
CA SER A 32 -19.54 -10.26 15.29
C SER A 32 -19.71 -10.74 16.73
N LYS A 33 -19.03 -10.11 17.70
CA LYS A 33 -19.34 -10.24 19.14
C LYS A 33 -19.62 -8.88 19.77
N ALA A 34 -20.61 -8.19 19.22
CA ALA A 34 -21.28 -7.12 19.94
C ALA A 34 -22.76 -7.47 19.98
N THR A 35 -23.17 -8.11 21.08
CA THR A 35 -24.49 -7.87 21.68
C THR A 35 -24.77 -6.39 21.52
N ALA A 36 -25.80 -6.07 20.73
CA ALA A 36 -26.04 -4.73 20.20
C ALA A 36 -25.86 -3.63 21.27
N PRO A 37 -24.86 -2.73 21.16
CA PRO A 37 -24.99 -1.44 21.77
C PRO A 37 -25.74 -0.59 20.75
N THR A 38 -26.92 -0.18 21.14
CA THR A 38 -27.78 0.82 20.48
C THR A 38 -27.06 2.08 19.97
N ALA A 39 -25.79 2.31 20.35
CA ALA A 39 -24.92 3.38 19.90
C ALA A 39 -24.33 3.23 18.48
N ILE A 40 -23.98 2.02 18.00
CA ILE A 40 -23.35 1.89 16.67
C ILE A 40 -24.40 1.96 15.55
N GLN A 41 -25.59 1.42 15.82
CA GLN A 41 -26.73 1.58 14.91
C GLN A 41 -27.25 3.03 14.88
N SER A 42 -27.15 3.77 15.99
CA SER A 42 -27.52 5.18 16.01
C SER A 42 -26.51 6.05 15.26
N ILE A 43 -25.20 5.76 15.32
CA ILE A 43 -24.18 6.42 14.48
C ILE A 43 -24.40 6.09 13.01
N GLY A 44 -24.66 4.83 12.65
CA GLY A 44 -24.93 4.44 11.26
C GLY A 44 -26.22 5.06 10.70
N ARG A 45 -27.27 5.21 11.51
CA ARG A 45 -28.52 5.89 11.14
C ARG A 45 -28.36 7.42 11.11
N SER A 46 -27.61 7.99 12.05
CA SER A 46 -27.31 9.43 12.12
C SER A 46 -26.39 9.85 10.97
N ALA A 47 -25.40 9.04 10.61
CA ALA A 47 -24.56 9.26 9.44
C ALA A 47 -25.37 9.15 8.14
N LYS A 48 -26.25 8.14 8.00
CA LYS A 48 -27.17 8.06 6.84
C LYS A 48 -28.14 9.25 6.76
N GLY A 49 -28.62 9.74 7.90
CA GLY A 49 -29.45 10.94 7.98
C GLY A 49 -28.70 12.23 7.65
N ALA A 50 -27.47 12.37 8.16
CA ALA A 50 -26.57 13.49 7.87
C ALA A 50 -26.14 13.50 6.40
N VAL A 51 -25.83 12.35 5.81
CA VAL A 51 -25.49 12.24 4.38
C VAL A 51 -26.68 12.64 3.50
N LYS A 52 -27.90 12.23 3.86
CA LYS A 52 -29.13 12.70 3.17
C LYS A 52 -29.36 14.20 3.35
N SER A 53 -29.06 14.75 4.52
CA SER A 53 -29.17 16.19 4.80
C SER A 53 -28.13 17.01 4.03
N VAL A 54 -26.93 16.48 3.84
CA VAL A 54 -25.86 17.12 3.04
C VAL A 54 -26.16 17.01 1.55
N GLN A 55 -26.79 15.92 1.10
CA GLN A 55 -27.19 15.74 -0.30
C GLN A 55 -28.29 16.73 -0.74
N ASN A 56 -29.14 17.16 0.18
CA ASN A 56 -30.19 18.15 -0.06
C ASN A 56 -29.75 19.59 0.24
N PHE A 57 -28.47 19.81 0.56
CA PHE A 57 -27.96 21.15 0.85
C PHE A 57 -27.71 21.89 -0.46
N SER A 58 -28.40 23.01 -0.66
CA SER A 58 -28.13 23.93 -1.76
C SER A 58 -27.19 25.05 -1.29
N PRO A 59 -25.93 25.10 -1.79
CA PRO A 59 -24.99 26.15 -1.39
C PRO A 59 -25.49 27.55 -1.77
N SER A 60 -26.20 27.68 -2.90
CA SER A 60 -26.68 28.98 -3.38
C SER A 60 -27.65 29.64 -2.40
N VAL A 61 -28.59 28.86 -1.83
CA VAL A 61 -29.58 29.34 -0.87
C VAL A 61 -28.94 29.63 0.50
N PHE A 62 -27.93 28.85 0.89
CA PHE A 62 -27.23 29.05 2.15
C PHE A 62 -26.38 30.33 2.17
N PHE A 63 -25.72 30.64 1.05
CA PHE A 63 -24.87 31.83 0.90
C PHE A 63 -25.63 33.09 0.43
N GLU A 64 -26.95 33.05 0.31
CA GLU A 64 -27.75 34.27 0.10
C GLU A 64 -27.61 35.21 1.30
N GLU A 65 -27.24 36.47 1.05
CA GLU A 65 -26.95 37.46 2.09
C GLU A 65 -28.07 37.57 3.14
N LYS A 66 -29.33 37.60 2.71
CA LYS A 66 -30.49 37.69 3.61
C LYS A 66 -30.66 36.46 4.49
N TYR A 67 -30.28 35.28 4.00
CA TYR A 67 -30.41 34.02 4.72
C TYR A 67 -29.20 33.76 5.62
N PHE A 68 -27.99 33.98 5.09
CA PHE A 68 -26.71 33.80 5.76
C PHE A 68 -26.60 34.66 7.03
N TRP A 69 -26.98 35.95 6.96
CA TRP A 69 -26.82 36.86 8.09
C TRP A 69 -27.98 36.87 9.08
N LYS A 70 -29.21 36.49 8.67
CA LYS A 70 -30.40 36.60 9.53
C LYS A 70 -30.96 35.27 10.05
N LYS A 71 -30.74 34.16 9.35
CA LYS A 71 -31.46 32.89 9.62
C LYS A 71 -30.56 31.66 9.69
N ALA A 72 -29.39 31.68 9.06
CA ALA A 72 -28.47 30.56 9.06
C ALA A 72 -27.71 30.41 10.38
N SER A 73 -27.43 29.17 10.78
CA SER A 73 -26.53 28.85 11.89
C SER A 73 -25.07 28.87 11.41
N LEU A 74 -24.41 30.01 11.57
CA LEU A 74 -23.03 30.22 11.09
C LEU A 74 -21.95 29.52 11.94
N GLY A 75 -22.27 29.12 13.17
CA GLY A 75 -21.31 28.53 14.11
C GLY A 75 -20.55 27.33 13.55
N PRO A 76 -21.23 26.26 13.08
CA PRO A 76 -20.58 25.10 12.49
C PRO A 76 -19.74 25.42 11.24
N PHE A 77 -20.16 26.41 10.43
CA PHE A 77 -19.43 26.83 9.24
C PHE A 77 -18.08 27.46 9.60
N PHE A 78 -18.05 28.37 10.58
CA PHE A 78 -16.80 28.98 11.02
C PHE A 78 -15.90 28.00 11.77
N ILE A 79 -16.46 27.08 12.57
CA ILE A 79 -15.68 26.00 13.20
C ILE A 79 -15.02 25.14 12.12
N PHE A 80 -15.77 24.79 11.07
CA PHE A 80 -15.21 24.05 9.94
C PHE A 80 -14.15 24.86 9.20
N LEU A 81 -14.33 26.18 9.03
CA LEU A 81 -13.33 27.06 8.41
C LEU A 81 -12.02 27.08 9.21
N PHE A 82 -12.09 27.17 10.55
CA PHE A 82 -10.91 27.10 11.41
C PHE A 82 -10.28 25.71 11.44
N LEU A 83 -11.08 24.66 11.33
CA LEU A 83 -10.60 23.28 11.30
C LEU A 83 -10.14 22.83 9.91
N ALA A 84 -10.50 23.55 8.84
CA ALA A 84 -10.16 23.25 7.46
C ALA A 84 -8.67 22.96 7.24
N PRO A 85 -7.70 23.76 7.75
CA PRO A 85 -6.28 23.43 7.59
C PRO A 85 -5.90 22.08 8.23
N SER A 86 -6.52 21.71 9.36
CA SER A 86 -6.29 20.41 10.03
C SER A 86 -6.87 19.24 9.24
N LEU A 87 -8.08 19.42 8.69
CA LEU A 87 -8.73 18.42 7.84
C LEU A 87 -7.98 18.20 6.54
N VAL A 88 -7.55 19.28 5.87
CA VAL A 88 -6.75 19.20 4.63
C VAL A 88 -5.44 18.47 4.91
N ARG A 89 -4.77 18.76 6.03
CA ARG A 89 -3.55 18.06 6.44
C ARG A 89 -3.80 16.57 6.68
N SER A 90 -4.83 16.23 7.46
CA SER A 90 -5.21 14.84 7.73
C SER A 90 -5.52 14.06 6.44
N CYS A 91 -6.28 14.66 5.51
CA CYS A 91 -6.59 14.05 4.21
C CYS A 91 -5.34 13.85 3.35
N LYS A 92 -4.42 14.83 3.35
CA LYS A 92 -3.15 14.73 2.65
C LYS A 92 -2.29 13.60 3.22
N ASP A 93 -2.20 13.48 4.55
CA ASP A 93 -1.43 12.41 5.20
C ASP A 93 -2.03 11.03 4.89
N ALA A 94 -3.36 10.91 4.87
CA ALA A 94 -4.05 9.69 4.44
C ALA A 94 -3.81 9.35 2.97
N TYR A 95 -3.71 10.34 2.09
CA TYR A 95 -3.34 10.14 0.69
C TYR A 95 -1.89 9.64 0.57
N TRP A 96 -0.94 10.30 1.23
CA TRP A 96 0.47 9.95 1.16
C TRP A 96 0.77 8.57 1.73
N THR A 97 0.13 8.17 2.84
CA THR A 97 0.30 6.81 3.38
C THR A 97 -0.13 5.72 2.40
N ARG A 98 -1.19 5.95 1.62
CA ARG A 98 -1.61 5.02 0.56
C ARG A 98 -0.63 5.03 -0.61
N GLN A 99 -0.19 6.22 -1.02
CA GLN A 99 0.73 6.37 -2.14
C GLN A 99 2.10 5.75 -1.85
N LEU A 100 2.62 5.90 -0.63
CA LEU A 100 3.89 5.30 -0.21
C LEU A 100 3.82 3.77 -0.19
N LYS A 101 2.68 3.18 0.20
CA LYS A 101 2.49 1.73 0.13
C LYS A 101 2.56 1.23 -1.32
N LYS A 102 1.88 1.93 -2.24
CA LYS A 102 1.91 1.60 -3.66
C LYS A 102 3.32 1.76 -4.24
N LEU A 103 3.98 2.88 -3.94
CA LEU A 103 5.33 3.15 -4.43
C LEU A 103 6.33 2.08 -3.95
N ASN A 104 6.27 1.71 -2.68
CA ASN A 104 7.14 0.67 -2.11
C ASN A 104 6.93 -0.69 -2.81
N THR A 105 5.69 -1.03 -3.15
CA THR A 105 5.43 -2.27 -3.92
C THR A 105 5.98 -2.20 -5.34
N GLU A 106 5.87 -1.04 -5.99
CA GLU A 106 6.42 -0.83 -7.34
C GLU A 106 7.95 -0.88 -7.33
N GLU A 107 8.59 -0.30 -6.31
CA GLU A 107 10.05 -0.32 -6.13
C GLU A 107 10.57 -1.74 -5.96
N ILE A 108 9.99 -2.53 -5.04
CA ILE A 108 10.39 -3.92 -4.83
C ILE A 108 10.22 -4.74 -6.11
N VAL A 109 9.12 -4.55 -6.82
CA VAL A 109 8.89 -5.28 -8.08
C VAL A 109 9.90 -4.85 -9.15
N SER A 110 10.19 -3.55 -9.27
CA SER A 110 11.18 -3.05 -10.23
C SER A 110 12.58 -3.60 -9.97
N ASP A 111 13.00 -3.70 -8.71
CA ASP A 111 14.30 -4.27 -8.31
C ASP A 111 14.39 -5.76 -8.67
N ARG A 112 13.31 -6.51 -8.46
CA ARG A 112 13.25 -7.93 -8.87
C ARG A 112 13.34 -8.11 -10.38
N TYR A 113 12.72 -7.22 -11.16
CA TYR A 113 12.83 -7.25 -12.61
C TYR A 113 14.23 -6.89 -13.09
N GLU A 114 14.91 -5.95 -12.44
CA GLU A 114 16.29 -5.61 -12.78
C GLU A 114 17.24 -6.77 -12.49
N TRP A 115 17.06 -7.45 -11.34
CA TRP A 115 17.79 -8.68 -11.04
C TRP A 115 17.54 -9.76 -12.11
N LEU A 116 16.28 -9.99 -12.47
CA LEU A 116 15.91 -10.99 -13.48
C LEU A 116 16.53 -10.67 -14.84
N ARG A 117 16.54 -9.40 -15.24
CA ARG A 117 17.15 -8.93 -16.49
C ARG A 117 18.65 -9.26 -16.52
N LEU A 118 19.37 -9.00 -15.43
CA LEU A 118 20.79 -9.32 -15.34
C LEU A 118 21.04 -10.84 -15.39
N SER A 119 20.20 -11.62 -14.71
CA SER A 119 20.30 -13.09 -14.75
C SER A 119 20.02 -13.65 -16.14
N MET A 120 19.03 -13.14 -16.87
CA MET A 120 18.78 -13.56 -18.25
C MET A 120 19.98 -13.29 -19.16
N ILE A 121 20.64 -12.13 -19.01
CA ILE A 121 21.84 -11.81 -19.78
C ILE A 121 22.99 -12.77 -19.41
N GLN A 122 23.13 -13.13 -18.13
CA GLN A 122 24.12 -14.11 -17.70
C GLN A 122 23.85 -15.49 -18.33
N ASP A 123 22.60 -15.95 -18.32
CA ASP A 123 22.22 -17.23 -18.92
C ASP A 123 22.45 -17.25 -20.44
N GLU A 124 22.15 -16.14 -21.13
CA GLU A 124 22.44 -15.99 -22.57
C GLU A 124 23.94 -16.06 -22.86
N VAL A 125 24.75 -15.37 -22.07
CA VAL A 125 26.22 -15.39 -22.21
C VAL A 125 26.77 -16.77 -21.87
N GLU A 126 26.30 -17.42 -20.82
CA GLU A 126 26.72 -18.77 -20.44
C GLU A 126 26.41 -19.77 -21.54
N ASN A 127 25.23 -19.69 -22.15
CA ASN A 127 24.86 -20.56 -23.27
C ASN A 127 25.80 -20.37 -24.49
N VAL A 128 26.16 -19.12 -24.80
CA VAL A 128 27.15 -18.83 -25.86
C VAL A 128 28.52 -19.36 -25.49
N LEU A 129 28.97 -19.21 -24.24
CA LEU A 129 30.27 -19.70 -23.79
C LEU A 129 30.33 -21.23 -23.83
N LEU A 130 29.26 -21.93 -23.42
CA LEU A 130 29.17 -23.38 -23.47
C LEU A 130 29.24 -23.92 -24.90
N SER A 131 28.72 -23.19 -25.89
CA SER A 131 28.83 -23.58 -27.31
C SER A 131 30.28 -23.58 -27.83
N GLN A 132 31.18 -22.87 -27.16
CA GLN A 132 32.60 -22.77 -27.53
C GLN A 132 33.48 -23.80 -26.80
N VAL A 133 32.93 -24.57 -25.85
CA VAL A 133 33.68 -25.56 -25.09
C VAL A 133 33.92 -26.81 -25.96
N PRO A 134 35.17 -27.30 -26.09
CA PRO A 134 35.46 -28.53 -26.82
C PRO A 134 34.83 -29.75 -26.12
N ALA A 135 34.47 -30.78 -26.90
CA ALA A 135 33.77 -31.98 -26.40
C ALA A 135 34.50 -32.76 -25.29
N GLY A 136 35.78 -32.47 -25.03
CA GLY A 136 36.60 -33.04 -23.97
C GLY A 136 36.57 -32.28 -22.63
N GLY A 137 35.86 -31.16 -22.53
CA GLY A 137 35.80 -30.34 -21.33
C GLY A 137 36.98 -29.37 -21.16
N PHE A 138 37.26 -28.95 -19.93
CA PHE A 138 38.33 -27.99 -19.62
C PHE A 138 39.63 -28.74 -19.29
N GLU A 139 40.65 -28.59 -20.13
CA GLU A 139 42.00 -29.11 -19.87
C GLU A 139 42.86 -28.05 -19.16
N PRO A 140 43.57 -28.40 -18.07
CA PRO A 140 44.43 -27.45 -17.38
C PRO A 140 45.62 -27.05 -18.25
N LEU A 141 45.85 -25.75 -18.38
CA LEU A 141 46.96 -25.21 -19.16
C LEU A 141 48.30 -25.56 -18.49
N GLN A 142 49.07 -26.46 -19.09
CA GLN A 142 50.41 -26.80 -18.59
C GLN A 142 51.40 -25.71 -19.01
N LEU A 143 51.80 -24.87 -18.06
CA LEU A 143 52.72 -23.74 -18.25
C LEU A 143 54.17 -24.05 -17.86
N GLY A 144 54.54 -25.32 -17.70
CA GLY A 144 55.91 -25.67 -17.36
C GLY A 144 56.19 -27.18 -17.44
N PRO A 145 57.48 -27.55 -17.51
CA PRO A 145 57.90 -28.95 -17.48
C PRO A 145 57.60 -29.58 -16.12
N SER A 146 57.15 -30.83 -16.13
CA SER A 146 56.77 -31.59 -14.94
C SER A 146 57.96 -32.19 -14.17
N GLU A 147 59.18 -32.08 -14.70
CA GLU A 147 60.43 -32.47 -14.05
C GLU A 147 61.52 -31.40 -14.28
N PRO A 148 62.45 -31.21 -13.31
CA PRO A 148 63.47 -30.16 -13.31
C PRO A 148 64.58 -30.35 -14.35
#